data_AF-A0A960I3F6-F1
#
_entry.id   AF-A0A960I3F6-F1
#
_cell.length_a   1.000
_cell.length_b   1.000
_cell.length_c   1.000
_cell.angle_alpha   90.00
_cell.angle_beta   90.00
_cell.angle_gamma   90.00
#
_symmetry.space_group_name_H-M   'P 1'
#
loop_
_entity.id
_entity.type
_entity.pdbx_description
1 polymer ?
#
loop_
_entity_poly.entity_id
_entity_poly.type
_entity_poly.pdbx_seq_one_letter_code
_entity_poly.pdbx_strand_id
1 'polypeptide(L)'
;MDVAEAMYRRISVRDFLPDPVDDELLRRLLTDASFAASGGNVQPWRIYVVNGESMARFREYLTTQPPVEEPEYDIYPKGLTEPYRTSRFELGEQMYAL
;
A
#
# COMPACT_ATOMS: atom_id res chain seq x y z
N MET A 1 20.31 8.04 -6.93
CA MET A 1 19.18 7.29 -7.49
C MET A 1 18.39 8.24 -8.35
N ASP A 2 18.17 7.89 -9.62
CA ASP A 2 17.27 8.63 -10.48
C ASP A 2 15.83 8.08 -10.35
N VAL A 3 14.88 8.72 -11.03
CA VAL A 3 13.46 8.33 -10.94
C VAL A 3 13.23 6.91 -11.47
N ALA A 4 13.90 6.52 -12.56
CA ALA A 4 13.73 5.20 -13.15
C ALA A 4 14.20 4.10 -12.20
N GLU A 5 15.37 4.30 -11.59
CA GLU A 5 15.92 3.39 -10.59
C GLU A 5 14.99 3.25 -9.37
N ALA A 6 14.43 4.36 -8.88
CA ALA A 6 13.45 4.33 -7.78
C ALA A 6 12.19 3.52 -8.15
N MET A 7 11.69 3.68 -9.38
CA MET A 7 10.51 2.97 -9.87
C MET A 7 10.72 1.46 -9.93
N TYR A 8 11.90 1.01 -10.37
CA TYR A 8 12.24 -0.42 -10.44
C TYR A 8 12.53 -1.04 -9.07
N ARG A 9 13.07 -0.27 -8.13
CA ARG A 9 13.36 -0.76 -6.76
C ARG A 9 12.13 -0.85 -5.86
N ARG A 10 11.10 -0.02 -6.10
CA ARG A 10 9.87 -0.03 -5.29
C ARG A 10 9.15 -1.36 -5.45
N ILE A 11 8.75 -1.95 -4.32
CA ILE A 11 7.99 -3.20 -4.23
C ILE A 11 6.80 -3.02 -3.29
N SER A 12 5.79 -3.90 -3.41
CA SER A 12 4.68 -3.98 -2.46
C SER A 12 5.09 -4.86 -1.28
N VAL A 13 5.66 -4.24 -0.24
CA VAL A 13 6.06 -4.90 1.02
C VAL A 13 4.82 -5.35 1.79
N ARG A 14 4.82 -6.60 2.28
CA ARG A 14 3.70 -7.21 3.03
C ARG A 14 4.04 -7.62 4.46
N ASP A 15 5.31 -7.58 4.82
CA ASP A 15 5.77 -7.78 6.19
C ASP A 15 6.83 -6.73 6.51
N PHE A 16 6.70 -6.07 7.66
CA PHE A 16 7.52 -4.92 8.05
C PHE A 16 8.23 -5.21 9.36
N LEU A 17 9.46 -4.73 9.47
CA LEU A 17 10.19 -4.75 10.73
C LEU A 17 9.46 -3.91 11.80
N PRO A 18 9.64 -4.23 13.10
CA PRO A 18 9.05 -3.46 14.20
C PRO A 18 9.69 -2.06 14.36
N ASP A 19 10.77 -1.77 13.64
CA ASP A 19 11.49 -0.50 13.70
C ASP A 19 10.64 0.68 13.19
N PRO A 20 10.41 1.71 14.02
CA PRO A 20 9.65 2.88 13.59
C PRO A 20 10.45 3.74 12.60
N VAL A 21 9.73 4.44 11.74
CA VAL A 21 10.29 5.48 10.86
C VAL A 21 10.31 6.82 11.61
N ASP A 22 11.41 7.57 11.49
CA ASP A 22 11.56 8.90 12.08
C ASP A 22 10.50 9.88 11.54
N ASP A 23 9.87 10.63 12.45
CA ASP A 23 8.85 11.64 12.11
C ASP A 23 9.39 12.76 11.20
N GLU A 24 10.66 13.15 11.34
CA GLU A 24 11.29 14.13 10.46
C GLU A 24 11.44 13.59 9.03
N LEU A 25 11.79 12.31 8.91
CA LEU A 25 11.85 11.65 7.61
C LEU A 25 10.46 11.60 6.96
N LEU A 26 9.42 11.22 7.72
CA LEU A 26 8.03 11.21 7.24
C LEU A 26 7.58 12.61 6.79
N ARG A 27 7.86 13.65 7.59
CA ARG A 27 7.53 15.04 7.26
C ARG A 27 8.16 15.49 5.95
N ARG A 28 9.44 15.19 5.76
CA ARG A 28 10.16 15.50 4.51
C ARG A 28 9.53 14.78 3.31
N LEU A 29 9.29 13.48 3.43
CA LEU A 29 8.68 12.68 2.36
C LEU A 29 7.29 13.20 1.95
N LEU A 30 6.46 13.55 2.93
CA LEU A 30 5.13 14.11 2.67
C LEU A 30 5.19 15.52 2.06
N THR A 31 6.17 16.32 2.46
CA THR A 31 6.43 17.63 1.87
C THR A 31 6.81 17.47 0.40
N ASP A 32 7.75 16.58 0.09
CA ASP A 32 8.16 16.30 -1.29
C ASP A 32 6.99 15.76 -2.12
N ALA A 33 6.19 14.84 -1.56
CA ALA A 33 5.01 14.27 -2.24
C ALA A 33 3.93 15.32 -2.55
N SER A 34 3.84 16.40 -1.76
CA SER A 34 2.85 17.47 -1.96
C SER A 34 3.06 18.26 -3.26
N PHE A 35 4.24 18.14 -3.89
CA PHE A 35 4.52 18.74 -5.19
C PHE A 35 3.96 17.95 -6.38
N ALA A 36 3.26 16.83 -6.14
CA ALA A 36 2.55 16.12 -7.20
C ALA A 36 1.57 17.05 -7.93
N ALA A 37 1.59 17.03 -9.26
CA ALA A 37 0.67 17.85 -10.04
C ALA A 37 -0.79 17.46 -9.77
N SER A 38 -1.69 18.44 -9.74
CA SER A 38 -3.13 18.24 -9.58
C SER A 38 -3.91 19.14 -10.53
N GLY A 39 -5.11 18.71 -10.94
CA GLY A 39 -5.96 19.50 -11.83
C GLY A 39 -6.28 20.86 -11.21
N GLY A 40 -5.91 21.96 -11.89
CA GLY A 40 -6.06 23.31 -11.35
C GLY A 40 -5.22 23.62 -10.11
N ASN A 41 -4.22 22.79 -9.80
CA ASN A 41 -3.40 22.87 -8.59
C ASN A 41 -4.20 22.87 -7.27
N VAL A 42 -5.36 22.21 -7.25
CA VAL A 42 -6.28 22.23 -6.10
C VAL A 42 -5.79 21.41 -4.91
N GLN A 43 -4.80 20.53 -5.10
CA GLN A 43 -4.15 19.74 -4.04
C GLN A 43 -5.17 19.04 -3.11
N PRO A 44 -6.06 18.18 -3.64
CA PRO A 44 -7.25 17.71 -2.92
C PRO A 44 -6.93 16.68 -1.82
N TRP A 45 -5.70 16.17 -1.76
CA TRP A 45 -5.31 15.13 -0.82
C TRP A 45 -5.38 15.58 0.63
N ARG A 46 -5.95 14.72 1.49
CA ARG A 46 -5.90 14.83 2.94
C ARG A 46 -5.11 13.62 3.45
N ILE A 47 -3.93 13.88 4.01
CA ILE A 47 -3.03 12.82 4.47
C ILE A 47 -3.06 12.80 6.00
N TYR A 48 -3.35 11.63 6.56
CA TYR A 48 -3.31 11.38 7.99
C TYR A 48 -2.23 10.34 8.28
N VAL A 49 -1.29 10.69 9.15
CA VAL A 49 -0.27 9.75 9.64
C VAL A 49 -0.77 9.15 10.95
N VAL A 50 -0.83 7.83 11.02
CA VAL A 50 -1.22 7.08 12.21
C VAL A 50 0.01 6.32 12.69
N ASN A 51 0.53 6.66 13.88
CA ASN A 51 1.73 6.06 14.48
C ASN A 51 1.56 5.87 16.00
N GLY A 52 2.49 5.12 16.60
CA GLY A 52 2.51 4.86 18.05
C GLY A 52 1.18 4.32 18.58
N GLU A 53 0.65 4.95 19.64
CA GLU A 53 -0.59 4.53 20.29
C GLU A 53 -1.82 4.63 19.35
N SER A 54 -1.85 5.62 18.44
CA SER A 54 -2.96 5.75 17.49
C SER A 54 -3.03 4.58 16.51
N MET A 55 -1.88 4.01 16.13
CA MET A 55 -1.81 2.80 15.30
C MET A 55 -2.28 1.57 16.05
N ALA A 56 -1.95 1.46 17.35
CA ALA A 56 -2.46 0.36 18.19
C ALA A 56 -3.99 0.39 18.28
N ARG A 57 -4.57 1.56 18.59
CA ARG A 57 -6.04 1.73 18.62
C ARG A 57 -6.68 1.48 17.26
N PHE A 58 -6.06 1.93 16.17
CA PHE A 58 -6.56 1.69 14.83
C PHE A 58 -6.59 0.19 14.49
N ARG A 59 -5.54 -0.56 14.83
CA ARG A 59 -5.51 -2.02 14.64
C ARG A 59 -6.60 -2.72 15.44
N GLU A 60 -6.80 -2.34 16.69
CA GLU A 60 -7.87 -2.89 17.53
C GLU A 60 -9.24 -2.61 16.91
N TYR A 61 -9.50 -1.36 16.49
CA TYR A 61 -10.73 -0.97 15.81
C TYR A 61 -10.99 -1.84 14.57
N LEU A 62 -9.98 -2.08 13.73
CA LEU A 62 -10.12 -2.92 12.53
C LEU A 62 -10.57 -4.36 12.83
N THR A 63 -10.24 -4.91 14.01
CA THR A 63 -10.71 -6.27 14.39
C THR A 63 -12.21 -6.34 14.65
N THR A 64 -12.85 -5.20 14.90
CA THR A 64 -14.29 -5.08 15.15
C THR A 64 -15.11 -4.81 13.88
N GLN A 65 -14.44 -4.53 12.76
CA GLN A 65 -15.10 -4.21 11.50
C GLN A 65 -15.43 -5.50 10.72
N PRO A 66 -16.55 -5.52 9.96
CA PRO A 66 -16.84 -6.65 9.09
C PRO A 66 -15.71 -6.83 8.06
N PRO A 67 -15.40 -8.07 7.66
CA PRO A 67 -14.39 -8.33 6.63
C PRO A 67 -14.80 -7.67 5.30
N VAL A 68 -13.78 -7.13 4.61
CA VAL A 68 -13.69 -6.62 3.23
C VAL A 68 -15.02 -6.35 2.52
N GLU A 69 -15.27 -5.07 2.19
CA GLU A 69 -16.36 -4.68 1.30
C GLU A 69 -16.29 -5.45 -0.02
N GLU A 70 -17.43 -5.99 -0.48
CA GLU A 70 -17.51 -6.61 -1.79
C GLU A 70 -17.07 -5.58 -2.85
N PRO A 71 -16.07 -5.89 -3.68
CA PRO A 71 -15.63 -4.95 -4.69
C PRO A 71 -16.78 -4.69 -5.67
N GLU A 72 -16.93 -3.43 -6.10
CA GLU A 72 -17.97 -3.01 -7.05
C GLU A 72 -17.94 -3.83 -8.36
N TYR A 73 -16.78 -4.37 -8.69
CA TYR A 73 -16.56 -5.20 -9.88
C TYR A 73 -15.63 -6.36 -9.58
N ASP A 74 -15.71 -7.40 -10.42
CA ASP A 74 -14.80 -8.54 -10.36
C ASP A 74 -13.36 -8.08 -10.63
N ILE A 75 -12.49 -8.15 -9.61
CA ILE A 75 -11.06 -7.78 -9.74
C ILE A 75 -10.35 -8.66 -10.78
N TYR A 76 -10.81 -9.91 -10.93
CA TYR A 76 -10.34 -10.85 -11.95
C TYR A 76 -11.52 -11.46 -12.69
N PRO A 77 -11.38 -11.78 -13.99
CA PRO A 77 -12.40 -12.54 -14.71
C PRO A 77 -12.78 -13.82 -13.98
N LYS A 78 -14.08 -14.12 -13.94
CA LYS A 78 -14.59 -15.38 -13.39
C LYS A 78 -14.07 -16.56 -14.21
N GLY A 79 -13.64 -17.63 -13.53
CA GLY A 79 -13.17 -18.85 -14.20
C GLY A 79 -11.82 -18.69 -14.91
N LEU A 80 -10.83 -18.06 -14.26
CA LEU A 80 -9.45 -18.00 -14.78
C LEU A 80 -8.99 -19.42 -15.20
N THR A 81 -8.63 -19.57 -16.48
CA THR A 81 -8.16 -20.83 -17.03
C THR A 81 -6.66 -21.03 -16.80
N GLU A 82 -6.17 -22.25 -17.02
CA GLU A 82 -4.74 -22.52 -17.08
C GLU A 82 -4.11 -21.88 -18.33
N PRO A 83 -2.87 -21.35 -18.25
CA PRO A 83 -1.98 -21.37 -17.08
C PRO A 83 -2.19 -20.21 -16.09
N TYR A 84 -3.04 -19.23 -16.42
CA TYR A 84 -3.16 -17.96 -15.68
C TYR A 84 -3.57 -18.15 -14.22
N ARG A 85 -4.44 -19.14 -13.95
CA ARG A 85 -4.85 -19.49 -12.59
C ARG A 85 -3.64 -19.92 -11.75
N THR A 86 -2.87 -20.87 -12.25
CA THR A 86 -1.70 -21.42 -11.55
C THR A 86 -0.58 -20.39 -11.46
N SER A 87 -0.24 -19.71 -12.56
CA SER A 87 0.84 -18.71 -12.56
C SER A 87 0.57 -17.55 -11.58
N ARG A 88 -0.68 -17.08 -11.48
CA ARG A 88 -1.04 -16.05 -10.50
C ARG A 88 -0.80 -16.51 -9.06
N PHE A 89 -1.19 -17.75 -8.75
CA PHE A 89 -1.05 -18.32 -7.42
C PHE A 89 0.43 -18.53 -7.07
N GLU A 90 1.18 -19.22 -7.95
CA GLU A 90 2.60 -19.49 -7.76
C GLU A 90 3.44 -18.22 -7.66
N LEU A 91 3.15 -17.21 -8.50
CA LEU A 91 3.85 -15.92 -8.41
C LEU A 91 3.58 -15.24 -7.06
N GLY A 92 2.35 -15.31 -6.55
CA GLY A 92 2.01 -14.79 -5.23
C GLY A 92 2.84 -15.45 -4.14
N GLU A 93 2.89 -16.79 -4.13
CA GLU A 93 3.71 -17.55 -3.19
C GLU A 93 5.19 -17.21 -3.33
N GLN A 94 5.73 -17.17 -4.55
CA GLN A 94 7.15 -16.83 -4.77
C GLN A 94 7.50 -15.40 -4.36
N MET A 95 6.58 -14.45 -4.53
CA MET A 95 6.80 -13.06 -4.17
C MET A 95 6.72 -12.81 -2.66
N TYR A 96 5.97 -13.64 -1.92
CA TYR A 96 5.62 -13.37 -0.52
C TYR A 96 5.89 -14.54 0.44
N ALA A 97 6.49 -15.63 -0.02
CA ALA A 97 7.03 -16.66 0.85
C ALA A 97 8.15 -16.02 1.68
N LEU A 98 7.93 -15.98 2.99
CA LEU A 98 8.91 -15.55 4.01
C LEU A 98 9.82 -16.73 4.39
#